data_AF-A0A942RIV8-F1
#
_entry.id   AF-A0A942RIV8-F1
#
_cell.length_a   1.000
_cell.length_b   1.000
_cell.length_c   1.000
_cell.angle_alpha   90.00
_cell.angle_beta   90.00
_cell.angle_gamma   90.00
#
_symmetry.space_group_name_H-M   'P 1'
#
loop_
_entity.id
_entity.type
_entity.pdbx_description
1 polymer ?
#
loop_
_entity_poly.entity_id
_entity_poly.type
_entity_poly.pdbx_seq_one_letter_code
_entity_poly.pdbx_strand_id
1 'polypeptide(L)' 'MTDATTKQKRTFEETLSRLEEVLAKLERTDCPLEEALELFGEGMELVKDSRIKLADVENKIAILLKESGQIAPFEAEEDR' A
#
# COMPACT_ATOMS: atom_id res chain seq x y z
N MET A 1 22.32 -13.88 -22.94
CA MET A 1 21.90 -12.56 -22.44
C MET A 1 20.47 -12.68 -21.93
N THR A 2 20.25 -13.01 -20.67
CA THR A 2 18.90 -13.09 -20.09
C THR A 2 18.98 -12.91 -18.58
N ASP A 3 18.89 -11.67 -18.11
CA ASP A 3 18.48 -11.35 -16.75
C ASP A 3 17.77 -10.00 -16.78
N ALA A 4 16.54 -10.03 -17.29
CA ALA A 4 15.60 -8.96 -17.04
C ALA A 4 14.82 -9.36 -15.79
N THR A 5 15.40 -9.10 -14.62
CA THR A 5 14.72 -9.18 -13.32
C THR A 5 13.67 -8.08 -13.28
N THR A 6 12.53 -8.31 -13.95
CA THR A 6 11.34 -7.50 -13.77
C THR A 6 10.83 -7.78 -12.37
N LYS A 7 11.25 -6.93 -11.42
CA LYS A 7 10.76 -6.93 -10.04
C LYS A 7 9.23 -6.81 -10.10
N GLN A 8 8.52 -7.94 -9.99
CA GLN A 8 7.06 -7.94 -9.98
C GLN A 8 6.60 -7.00 -8.86
N LYS A 9 5.85 -5.96 -9.22
CA LYS A 9 5.19 -5.11 -8.22
C LYS A 9 4.18 -6.00 -7.49
N ARG A 10 4.29 -6.06 -6.15
CA ARG A 10 3.30 -6.74 -5.30
C ARG A 10 1.90 -6.23 -5.60
N THR A 11 0.88 -7.08 -5.47
CA THR A 11 -0.55 -6.72 -5.46
C THR A 11 -0.90 -5.89 -4.21
N PHE A 12 -2.12 -5.35 -4.10
CA PHE A 12 -2.51 -4.59 -2.92
C PHE A 12 -2.59 -5.51 -1.69
N GLU A 13 -3.19 -6.68 -1.86
CA GLU A 13 -3.36 -7.73 -0.87
C GLU A 13 -2.00 -8.22 -0.36
N GLU A 14 -1.05 -8.48 -1.25
CA GLU A 14 0.32 -8.85 -0.87
C GLU A 14 1.05 -7.74 -0.11
N THR A 15 0.83 -6.46 -0.48
CA THR A 15 1.39 -5.32 0.26
C THR A 15 0.80 -5.25 1.67
N LEU A 16 -0.51 -5.46 1.81
CA LEU A 16 -1.21 -5.42 3.09
C LEU A 16 -0.78 -6.58 4.01
N SER A 17 -0.77 -7.82 3.50
CA SER A 17 -0.30 -8.98 4.28
C SER A 17 1.15 -8.80 4.73
N ARG A 18 2.01 -8.22 3.88
CA ARG A 18 3.39 -7.91 4.29
C ARG A 18 3.45 -6.84 5.38
N LEU A 19 2.59 -5.82 5.32
CA LEU A 19 2.53 -4.79 6.37
C LEU A 19 2.10 -5.39 7.71
N GLU A 20 1.13 -6.30 7.71
CA GLU A 20 0.70 -7.05 8.91
C GLU A 20 1.85 -7.88 9.50
N GLU A 21 2.62 -8.57 8.66
CA GLU A 21 3.83 -9.30 9.10
C GLU A 21 4.87 -8.37 9.74
N VAL A 22 5.09 -7.18 9.15
CA VAL A 22 6.02 -6.17 9.67
C VAL A 22 5.56 -5.70 11.05
N LEU A 23 4.27 -5.39 11.21
CA LEU A 23 3.69 -4.99 12.48
C LEU A 23 3.84 -6.08 13.54
N ALA A 24 3.48 -7.32 13.19
CA ALA A 24 3.61 -8.46 14.10
C ALA A 24 5.05 -8.68 14.58
N LYS A 25 6.05 -8.40 13.73
CA LYS A 25 7.47 -8.47 14.12
C LYS A 25 7.89 -7.31 15.01
N LEU A 26 7.43 -6.09 14.73
CA LEU A 26 7.72 -4.90 15.54
C LEU A 26 7.10 -4.99 16.94
N GLU A 27 5.98 -5.68 17.10
CA GLU A 27 5.31 -5.90 18.40
C GLU A 27 6.02 -6.92 19.29
N ARG A 28 7.01 -7.66 18.77
CA ARG A 28 7.77 -8.61 19.56
C ARG A 28 8.70 -7.90 20.54
N THR A 29 8.64 -8.29 21.81
CA THR A 29 9.52 -7.78 22.88
C THR A 29 11.00 -8.08 22.68
N ASP A 30 11.35 -9.04 21.82
CA ASP A 30 12.72 -9.44 21.52
C ASP A 30 13.26 -8.89 20.20
N CYS A 31 12.55 -7.96 19.54
CA CYS A 31 13.01 -7.33 18.31
C CYS A 31 14.26 -6.45 18.56
N PRO A 32 15.42 -6.75 17.95
CA PRO A 32 16.60 -5.89 18.03
C PRO A 32 16.35 -4.51 17.43
N LEU A 33 17.01 -3.48 17.95
CA LEU A 33 16.80 -2.09 17.51
C LEU A 33 17.11 -1.89 16.02
N GLU A 34 18.19 -2.52 15.53
CA GLU A 34 18.58 -2.45 14.12
C GLU A 34 17.51 -3.09 13.22
N GLU A 35 16.97 -4.24 13.62
CA GLU A 35 15.88 -4.91 12.90
C GLU A 35 14.60 -4.05 12.93
N ALA A 36 14.28 -3.42 14.07
CA ALA A 36 13.13 -2.54 14.19
C ALA A 36 13.22 -1.34 13.24
N LEU A 37 14.42 -0.75 13.06
CA LEU A 37 14.64 0.34 12.11
C LEU A 37 14.45 -0.10 10.65
N GLU A 38 14.94 -1.28 10.29
CA GLU A 38 14.74 -1.84 8.95
C GLU A 38 13.26 -2.14 8.68
N LEU A 39 12.58 -2.79 9.62
CA LEU A 39 11.15 -3.11 9.55
C LEU A 39 10.29 -1.84 9.48
N PHE A 40 10.63 -0.81 10.24
CA PHE A 40 9.94 0.48 10.17
C PHE A 40 10.09 1.12 8.78
N GLY A 41 11.30 1.13 8.24
CA GLY A 41 11.55 1.62 6.88
C GLY A 41 10.78 0.84 5.82
N GLU A 42 10.75 -0.50 5.93
CA GLU A 42 9.94 -1.34 5.05
C GLU A 42 8.45 -1.00 5.18
N GLY A 43 7.93 -0.90 6.40
CA GLY A 43 6.54 -0.55 6.67
C GLY A 43 6.12 0.78 6.04
N MET A 44 6.99 1.80 6.12
CA MET A 44 6.75 3.10 5.51
C MET A 44 6.63 3.03 3.98
N GLU A 45 7.50 2.27 3.32
CA GLU A 45 7.40 2.08 1.86
C GLU A 45 6.17 1.26 1.48
N LEU A 46 5.79 0.24 2.24
CA LEU A 46 4.56 -0.52 2.01
C LEU A 46 3.31 0.36 2.11
N VAL A 47 3.21 1.21 3.14
CA VAL A 47 2.10 2.16 3.30
C VAL A 47 2.02 3.13 2.13
N LYS A 48 3.16 3.67 1.71
CA LYS A 48 3.25 4.58 0.56
C LYS A 48 2.78 3.90 -0.72
N ASP A 49 3.24 2.68 -0.99
CA ASP A 49 2.82 1.91 -2.17
C ASP A 49 1.31 1.62 -2.15
N SER A 50 0.75 1.30 -0.98
CA SER A 50 -0.70 1.10 -0.81
C SER A 50 -1.49 2.37 -1.13
N ARG A 51 -1.05 3.53 -0.63
CA ARG A 51 -1.72 4.81 -0.91
C ARG A 51 -1.72 5.15 -2.40
N ILE A 52 -0.60 4.90 -3.10
CA ILE A 52 -0.51 5.14 -4.54
C ILE A 52 -1.50 4.24 -5.30
N LYS A 53 -1.56 2.95 -4.95
CA LYS A 53 -2.50 2.02 -5.59
C LYS A 53 -3.96 2.40 -5.35
N LEU A 54 -4.30 2.81 -4.12
CA LEU A 54 -5.66 3.25 -3.79
C LEU A 54 -6.03 4.51 -4.58
N ALA A 55 -5.15 5.51 -4.64
CA ALA A 55 -5.37 6.71 -5.45
C ALA A 55 -5.55 6.39 -6.95
N ASP A 56 -4.79 5.44 -7.49
CA ASP A 56 -4.95 4.99 -8.88
C ASP A 56 -6.33 4.33 -9.11
N VAL A 57 -6.83 3.56 -8.14
CA VAL A 57 -8.16 2.93 -8.19
C VAL A 57 -9.27 3.98 -8.09
N GLU A 58 -9.15 4.92 -7.14
CA GLU A 58 -10.08 6.04 -6.97
C GLU A 58 -10.20 6.86 -8.26
N ASN A 59 -9.07 7.20 -8.89
CA ASN A 59 -9.06 7.91 -10.17
C ASN A 59 -9.78 7.13 -11.28
N LYS A 60 -9.56 5.82 -11.37
CA LYS A 60 -10.25 4.97 -12.35
C LYS A 60 -11.75 4.94 -12.11
N ILE A 61 -12.18 4.81 -10.85
CA ILE A 61 -13.60 4.86 -10.48
C ILE A 61 -14.20 6.21 -10.86
N ALA A 62 -13.52 7.32 -10.56
CA ALA A 62 -13.98 8.66 -10.89
C ALA A 62 -14.18 8.85 -12.42
N ILE A 63 -13.26 8.32 -13.24
CA ILE A 63 -13.38 8.34 -14.70
C ILE A 63 -14.61 7.55 -15.15
N LEU A 64 -14.79 6.32 -14.64
CA LEU A 64 -15.92 5.46 -15.01
C LEU A 64 -17.27 6.06 -14.61
N LEU A 65 -17.36 6.68 -13.43
CA LEU A 65 -18.54 7.39 -12.97
C LEU A 65 -18.88 8.57 -13.90
N LYS A 66 -17.87 9.39 -14.24
CA LYS A 66 -18.02 10.50 -15.19
C LYS A 66 -18.50 10.04 -16.56
N GLU A 67 -17.98 8.92 -17.07
CA GLU A 67 -18.40 8.33 -18.35
C GLU A 67 -19.84 7.78 -18.29
N SER A 68 -20.26 7.24 -17.14
CA SER A 68 -21.62 6.75 -16.93
C SER A 68 -22.68 7.85 -16.75
N GLY A 69 -22.26 9.13 -16.72
CA GLY A 69 -23.14 10.28 -16.45
C GLY A 69 -23.53 10.43 -14.97
N GLN A 70 -23.03 9.58 -14.07
CA GLN A 70 -23.19 9.71 -12.63
C GLN A 70 -22.02 10.51 -12.06
N ILE A 71 -22.27 11.77 -11.68
CA ILE A 71 -21.28 12.58 -10.98
C ILE A 71 -21.60 12.49 -9.49
N ALA A 72 -20.81 11.72 -8.75
CA ALA A 72 -20.75 11.85 -7.30
C ALA A 72 -19.29 12.11 -6.93
N PRO A 73 -18.97 13.23 -6.23
CA PRO A 73 -17.68 13.37 -5.57
C PRO A 73 -17.49 12.17 -4.64
N PHE A 74 -16.36 11.48 -4.75
CA PHE A 74 -15.95 10.55 -3.70
C PHE A 74 -15.54 11.40 -2.50
N GLU A 75 -16.44 11.57 -1.54
CA GLU A 75 -16.11 12.09 -0.23
C GLU A 75 -15.46 10.94 0.55
N ALA A 76 -14.12 10.89 0.53
CA ALA A 76 -13.42 10.14 1.56
C ALA A 76 -13.80 10.80 2.89
N GLU A 77 -14.58 10.12 3.73
CA GLU A 77 -14.76 10.56 5.11
C GLU A 77 -13.37 10.56 5.75
N GLU A 78 -12.74 11.73 5.83
CA GLU A 78 -11.65 11.98 6.77
C GLU A 78 -12.27 11.82 8.16
N ASP A 79 -12.16 10.61 8.73
CA ASP A 79 -12.41 10.36 10.15
C ASP A 79 -11.63 11.44 10.93
N ARG A 80 -12.40 12.34 11.56
CA ARG A 80 -11.90 13.44 12.39
C ARG A 80 -11.32 12.94 13.71
#